data_AF-A0A2M6NZX8-F1
#
_entry.id   AF-A0A2M6NZX8-F1
#
_cell.length_a   1.000
_cell.length_b   1.000
_cell.length_c   1.000
_cell.angle_alpha   90.00
_cell.angle_beta   90.00
_cell.angle_gamma   90.00
#
_symmetry.space_group_name_H-M   'P 1'
#
loop_
_entity.id
_entity.type
_entity.pdbx_description
1 polymer ?
#
loop_
_entity_poly.entity_id
_entity_poly.type
_entity_poly.pdbx_seq_one_letter_code
_entity_poly.pdbx_strand_id
1 'polypeptide(L)' 'MGRNIGPKNKIARRFGINLGLKTNASKVARRIKQAPGVHGPKRQRQTTSSFGKQLIEKQKAKYLYGLRERQFRSYVEE' A
#
# COMPACT_ATOMS: atom_id res chain seq x y z
N MET A 1 -21.09 3.03 -0.19
CA MET A 1 -20.52 1.66 -0.31
C MET A 1 -19.34 1.68 -1.29
N GLY A 2 -18.46 0.68 -1.27
CA GLY A 2 -17.32 0.55 -2.20
C GLY A 2 -16.02 0.15 -1.50
N ARG A 3 -15.48 -1.04 -1.80
CA ARG A 3 -14.11 -1.44 -1.41
C ARG A 3 -13.13 -0.96 -2.48
N ASN A 4 -11.83 -0.92 -2.21
CA ASN A 4 -10.86 -0.61 -3.26
C ASN A 4 -10.78 -1.78 -4.27
N ILE A 5 -11.25 -1.54 -5.50
CA ILE A 5 -11.23 -2.50 -6.63
C ILE A 5 -10.11 -2.14 -7.64
N GLY A 6 -9.30 -1.12 -7.34
CA GLY A 6 -8.26 -0.62 -8.23
C GLY A 6 -7.06 -1.55 -8.39
N PRO A 7 -6.06 -1.13 -9.19
CA PRO A 7 -4.90 -1.95 -9.53
C PRO A 7 -4.08 -2.38 -8.30
N LYS A 8 -4.14 -3.66 -7.94
CA LYS A 8 -3.47 -4.22 -6.75
C LYS A 8 -1.94 -4.17 -6.81
N ASN A 9 -1.34 -4.33 -8.00
CA ASN A 9 0.11 -4.19 -8.17
C ASN A 9 0.58 -2.75 -7.89
N LYS A 10 -0.26 -1.74 -8.16
CA LYS A 10 0.05 -0.34 -7.83
C LYS A 10 0.12 -0.15 -6.31
N ILE A 11 -0.77 -0.82 -5.57
CA ILE A 11 -0.81 -0.80 -4.11
C ILE A 11 0.45 -1.48 -3.54
N ALA A 12 0.79 -2.69 -3.99
CA ALA A 12 2.02 -3.38 -3.55
C ALA A 12 3.30 -2.54 -3.79
N ARG A 13 3.41 -1.92 -4.98
CA ARG A 13 4.53 -1.03 -5.32
C ARG A 13 4.59 0.24 -4.47
N ARG A 14 3.46 0.75 -4.01
CA ARG A 14 3.41 1.92 -3.12
C ARG A 14 4.06 1.62 -1.77
N PHE A 15 3.87 0.41 -1.26
CA PHE A 15 4.43 -0.04 0.02
C PHE A 15 5.80 -0.72 -0.12
N GLY A 16 6.25 -0.98 -1.35
CA GLY A 16 7.54 -1.64 -1.62
C GLY A 16 7.59 -3.10 -1.18
N ILE A 17 6.45 -3.72 -0.88
CA ILE A 17 6.32 -5.09 -0.39
C ILE A 17 5.22 -5.84 -1.15
N ASN A 18 5.36 -7.16 -1.23
CA ASN A 18 4.33 -7.98 -1.85
C ASN A 18 3.20 -8.21 -0.84
N LEU A 19 2.04 -7.64 -1.11
CA LEU A 19 0.86 -7.75 -0.23
C LEU A 19 0.02 -9.00 -0.48
N GLY A 20 0.42 -9.89 -1.40
CA GLY A 20 -0.29 -11.16 -1.63
C GLY A 20 -1.73 -10.99 -2.16
N LEU A 21 -2.05 -9.85 -2.79
CA LEU A 21 -3.43 -9.46 -3.15
C LEU A 21 -4.05 -10.28 -4.31
N LYS A 22 -3.66 -11.54 -4.54
CA LYS A 22 -4.07 -12.36 -5.70
C LYS A 22 -3.63 -11.73 -7.03
N THR A 23 -2.37 -11.35 -7.11
CA THR A 23 -1.72 -10.93 -8.36
C THR A 23 -0.48 -11.78 -8.61
N ASN A 24 -0.08 -11.90 -9.88
CA ASN A 24 1.09 -12.71 -10.22
C ASN A 24 2.34 -12.16 -9.53
N ALA A 25 2.93 -12.96 -8.64
CA ALA A 25 4.06 -12.58 -7.80
C ALA A 25 5.29 -12.17 -8.61
N SER A 26 5.56 -12.83 -9.76
CA SER A 26 6.71 -12.49 -10.60
C SER A 26 6.58 -11.11 -11.24
N LYS A 27 5.36 -10.74 -11.65
CA LYS A 27 5.05 -9.39 -12.18
C LYS A 27 5.18 -8.31 -11.12
N VAL A 28 4.80 -8.60 -9.87
CA VAL A 28 4.94 -7.67 -8.74
C VAL A 28 6.42 -7.47 -8.41
N ALA A 29 7.16 -8.56 -8.22
CA ALA A 29 8.57 -8.54 -7.83
C ALA A 29 9.43 -7.69 -8.78
N ARG A 30 9.17 -7.76 -10.10
CA ARG A 30 9.90 -7.01 -11.13
C ARG A 30 9.91 -5.49 -10.90
N ARG A 31 8.81 -4.90 -10.39
CA ARG A 31 8.67 -3.44 -10.23
C ARG A 31 8.45 -3.00 -8.78
N ILE A 32 8.61 -3.91 -7.81
CA ILE A 32 8.29 -3.65 -6.40
C ILE A 32 9.18 -2.59 -5.77
N LYS A 33 10.45 -2.52 -6.21
CA LYS A 33 11.44 -1.54 -5.76
C LYS A 33 11.14 -0.12 -6.27
N GLN A 34 10.30 0.03 -7.29
CA GLN A 34 9.97 1.31 -7.91
C GLN A 34 8.57 1.74 -7.51
N ALA A 35 8.45 2.88 -6.84
CA ALA A 35 7.15 3.46 -6.50
C ALA A 35 6.30 3.73 -7.78
N PRO A 36 4.97 3.73 -7.67
CA PRO A 36 4.10 4.04 -8.80
C PRO A 36 4.15 5.55 -9.17
N GLY A 37 3.84 5.87 -10.43
CA GLY A 37 3.78 7.25 -10.94
C GLY A 37 5.05 7.72 -11.67
N VAL A 38 4.98 8.89 -12.31
CA VAL A 38 6.05 9.45 -13.16
C VAL A 38 7.33 9.71 -12.35
N HIS A 39 7.19 10.23 -11.12
CA HIS A 39 8.33 10.47 -10.23
C HIS A 39 8.79 9.21 -9.48
N GLY A 40 8.08 8.09 -9.60
CA GLY A 40 8.36 6.87 -8.86
C GLY A 40 9.79 6.33 -9.04
N PRO A 41 10.33 6.26 -10.28
CA PRO A 41 11.71 5.85 -10.52
C PRO A 41 12.76 6.83 -9.99
N LYS A 42 12.46 8.14 -10.02
CA LYS A 42 13.37 9.22 -9.60
C LYS A 42 13.29 9.54 -8.11
N ARG A 43 12.31 8.96 -7.40
CA ARG A 43 12.10 9.21 -5.98
C ARG A 43 13.19 8.50 -5.18
N GLN A 44 14.27 9.22 -4.88
CA GLN A 44 15.16 8.86 -3.79
C GLN A 44 14.31 8.72 -2.52
N ARG A 45 14.60 7.69 -1.71
CA ARG A 45 13.91 7.41 -0.44
C ARG A 45 14.10 8.62 0.47
N GLN A 46 13.15 9.55 0.43
CA GLN A 46 13.08 10.63 1.41
C GLN A 46 12.85 10.00 2.78
N THR A 47 13.54 10.51 3.79
CA THR A 47 13.32 10.16 5.19
C THR A 47 11.85 10.40 5.52
N THR A 48 11.17 9.35 5.94
CA THR A 48 9.77 9.44 6.35
C THR A 48 9.70 9.98 7.77
N SER A 49 8.84 10.98 7.99
CA SER A 49 8.55 11.46 9.34
C SER A 49 7.94 10.35 10.20
N SER A 50 7.96 10.52 11.53
CA SER A 50 7.34 9.58 12.47
C SER A 50 5.87 9.30 12.10
N PHE A 51 5.10 10.36 11.86
CA PHE A 51 3.72 10.25 11.38
C PHE A 51 3.62 9.54 10.02
N GLY A 52 4.55 9.81 9.09
CA GLY A 52 4.58 9.15 7.78
C GLY A 52 4.74 7.63 7.91
N LYS A 53 5.57 7.16 8.85
CA LYS A 53 5.75 5.73 9.14
C LYS A 53 4.46 5.11 9.68
N GLN A 54 3.82 5.77 10.65
CA GLN A 54 2.53 5.31 11.22
C GLN A 54 1.44 5.25 10.15
N LEU A 55 1.34 6.27 9.30
CA LEU A 55 0.37 6.30 8.21
C LEU A 55 0.60 5.18 7.20
N ILE A 56 1.85 4.86 6.87
CA ILE A 56 2.19 3.76 5.96
C ILE A 56 1.71 2.43 6.52
N GLU A 57 1.99 2.12 7.79
CA GLU A 57 1.55 0.86 8.42
C GLU A 57 0.03 0.79 8.54
N LYS A 58 -0.63 1.89 8.93
CA LYS A 58 -2.10 1.97 8.94
C LYS A 58 -2.70 1.62 7.57
N GLN A 59 -2.20 2.27 6.52
CA GLN A 59 -2.71 2.07 5.16
C GLN A 59 -2.42 0.64 4.67
N LYS A 60 -1.25 0.08 4.99
CA LYS A 60 -0.87 -1.30 4.67
C LYS A 60 -1.84 -2.30 5.30
N ALA A 61 -2.17 -2.17 6.58
CA ALA A 61 -3.14 -3.03 7.26
C ALA A 61 -4.52 -2.95 6.61
N LYS A 62 -5.01 -1.73 6.35
CA LYS A 62 -6.29 -1.51 5.65
C LYS A 62 -6.34 -2.24 4.29
N TYR A 63 -5.29 -2.14 3.48
CA TYR A 63 -5.26 -2.77 2.15
C TYR A 63 -5.11 -4.28 2.21
N LEU A 64 -4.40 -4.80 3.20
CA LEU A 64 -4.22 -6.24 3.40
C LEU A 64 -5.57 -6.92 3.66
N TYR A 65 -6.38 -6.34 4.55
CA TYR A 65 -7.69 -6.85 4.90
C TYR A 65 -8.82 -6.35 3.98
N GLY A 66 -8.53 -5.46 3.03
CA GLY A 66 -9.52 -4.92 2.11
C GLY A 66 -10.59 -4.06 2.77
N LEU A 67 -10.29 -3.46 3.92
CA LEU A 67 -11.23 -2.70 4.75
C LEU A 67 -11.40 -1.26 4.26
N ARG A 68 -12.52 -0.64 4.65
CA ARG A 68 -12.71 0.82 4.49
C ARG A 68 -12.06 1.56 5.65
N GLU A 69 -11.72 2.83 5.45
CA GLU A 69 -11.10 3.64 6.50
C GLU A 69 -12.02 3.78 7.73
N ARG A 70 -13.33 3.98 7.52
CA ARG A 70 -14.32 4.06 8.62
C ARG A 70 -14.41 2.74 9.39
N GLN A 71 -14.52 1.62 8.67
CA GLN A 71 -14.59 0.29 9.27
C GLN A 71 -13.29 -0.06 10.01
N PHE A 72 -12.14 0.26 9.42
CA PHE A 72 -10.84 0.07 10.06
C PHE A 72 -10.72 0.90 11.34
N ARG A 73 -11.22 2.15 11.33
CA ARG A 73 -11.25 2.99 12.54
C ARG A 73 -12.10 2.36 13.64
N SER A 74 -13.30 1.88 13.31
CA SER A 74 -14.17 1.21 14.26
C SER A 74 -13.49 -0.01 14.91
N TYR A 75 -12.80 -0.86 14.14
CA TYR A 75 -12.07 -2.01 14.69
C TYR A 75 -10.83 -1.67 15.55
N VAL A 76 -10.34 -0.43 15.48
CA VAL A 76 -9.20 0.01 16.30
C VAL A 76 -9.68 0.71 17.58
N GLU A 77 -10.88 1.29 17.54
CA GLU A 77 -11.53 1.92 18.70
C GLU A 77 -12.30 0.92 19.57
N GLU A 78 -12.75 -0.19 18.98
CA GLU A 78 -13.26 -1.39 19.67
C GLU A 78 -12.12 -2.14 20.38
#